data_AF-A0A292SF55-F1
#
_entry.id   AF-A0A292SF55-F1
#
_cell.length_a   1.000
_cell.length_b   1.000
_cell.length_c   1.000
_cell.angle_alpha   90.00
_cell.angle_beta   90.00
_cell.angle_gamma   90.00
#
_symmetry.space_group_name_H-M   'P 1'
#
loop_
_entity.id
_entity.type
_entity.pdbx_description
1 polymer ?
#
loop_
_entity_poly.entity_id
_entity_poly.type
_entity_poly.pdbx_seq_one_letter_code
_entity_poly.pdbx_strand_id
1 'polypeptide(L)'
;MTISFSGLASGLDTSSWVESLVALKQAKIDTLEEEKETVLLSKETLDNIKSFFTSFRSMIEKVTDAQFGVASMDLFAQNLATSSDLDILTASATTEAEEARYNISVDTLATNTQLNSSYSYVTTQTITQTATSDSKLENLGVNAGRIGITVNGVERSVNISDNETIQSFIDKLKEIGVDASFNSTTGVFTVNLDTADINDYDNTGIVNALHLIGVNEGYTSDKLQIEKTETVYESADESSLLNELSSGIKIIGTQNVIVQNTNGENYTIEVDAFTTLGEF
;
A
#
# COMPACT_ATOMS: atom_id res chain seq x y z
N MET A 1 90.78 -14.36 81.03
CA MET A 1 89.87 -15.28 80.32
C MET A 1 88.46 -15.02 80.81
N THR A 2 87.70 -14.21 80.07
CA THR A 2 86.25 -14.28 79.99
C THR A 2 85.94 -13.93 78.53
N ILE A 3 85.32 -14.87 77.83
CA ILE A 3 84.83 -14.65 76.47
C ILE A 3 83.46 -14.01 76.67
N SER A 4 83.34 -12.72 76.38
CA SER A 4 82.04 -12.07 76.22
C SER A 4 81.71 -12.04 74.74
N PHE A 5 80.68 -12.79 74.36
CA PHE A 5 80.04 -12.72 73.07
C PHE A 5 79.39 -11.33 72.94
N SER A 6 80.00 -10.42 72.17
CA SER A 6 79.24 -9.33 71.58
C SER A 6 78.41 -9.94 70.46
N GLY A 7 77.11 -10.09 70.71
CA GLY A 7 76.18 -10.76 69.81
C GLY A 7 76.30 -10.25 68.37
N LEU A 8 76.05 -11.16 67.43
CA LEU A 8 76.08 -11.00 65.97
C LEU A 8 75.04 -10.00 65.41
N ALA A 9 74.65 -8.98 66.18
CA ALA A 9 73.50 -8.11 65.93
C ALA A 9 73.74 -6.60 66.12
N SER A 10 74.99 -6.11 66.19
CA SER A 10 75.25 -4.66 66.33
C SER A 10 76.25 -4.16 65.28
N GLY A 11 75.73 -3.50 64.23
CA GLY A 11 76.52 -2.72 63.27
C GLY A 11 76.55 -3.22 61.82
N LEU A 12 75.80 -4.26 61.44
CA LEU A 12 75.60 -4.59 60.03
C LEU A 12 74.52 -3.68 59.46
N ASP A 13 74.91 -2.71 58.63
CA ASP A 13 74.01 -1.87 57.84
C ASP A 13 73.39 -2.69 56.69
N THR A 14 72.54 -3.64 57.07
CA THR A 14 71.84 -4.51 56.13
C THR A 14 70.86 -3.74 55.25
N SER A 15 70.38 -2.59 55.73
CA SER A 15 69.48 -1.70 54.99
C SER A 15 70.18 -1.08 53.78
N SER A 16 71.39 -0.53 53.95
CA SER A 16 72.20 0.02 52.85
C SER A 16 72.55 -1.01 51.76
N TRP A 17 72.78 -2.28 52.15
CA TRP A 17 73.03 -3.36 51.19
C TRP A 17 71.78 -3.76 50.41
N VAL A 18 70.62 -3.80 51.08
CA VAL A 18 69.32 -4.05 50.42
C VAL A 18 68.98 -2.91 49.48
N GLU A 19 69.16 -1.65 49.90
CA GLU A 19 68.96 -0.47 49.05
C GLU A 19 69.90 -0.48 47.84
N SER A 20 71.18 -0.83 48.02
CA SER A 20 72.15 -0.95 46.92
C SER A 20 71.78 -2.06 45.93
N LEU A 21 71.28 -3.20 46.41
CA LEU A 21 70.79 -4.29 45.56
C LEU A 21 69.51 -3.92 44.82
N VAL A 22 68.58 -3.23 45.48
CA VAL A 22 67.36 -2.70 44.86
C VAL A 22 67.70 -1.65 43.83
N ALA A 23 68.61 -0.72 44.10
CA ALA A 23 69.09 0.27 43.15
C ALA A 23 69.76 -0.37 41.92
N LEU A 24 70.57 -1.42 42.12
CA LEU A 24 71.16 -2.17 41.00
C LEU A 24 70.09 -2.91 40.17
N LYS A 25 69.05 -3.45 40.82
CA LYS A 25 67.91 -4.08 40.14
C LYS A 25 67.05 -3.07 39.40
N GLN A 26 66.79 -1.91 40.01
CA GLN A 26 66.04 -0.82 39.41
C GLN A 26 66.79 -0.23 38.22
N ALA A 27 68.10 0.00 38.32
CA ALA A 27 68.91 0.45 37.19
C ALA A 27 68.82 -0.50 35.98
N LYS A 28 68.77 -1.82 36.21
CA LYS A 28 68.55 -2.81 35.14
C LYS A 28 67.13 -2.74 34.56
N ILE A 29 66.13 -2.44 35.38
CA ILE A 29 64.74 -2.25 34.93
C ILE A 29 64.67 -0.96 34.10
N ASP A 30 65.24 0.14 34.58
CA ASP A 30 65.29 1.43 33.89
C ASP A 30 65.96 1.29 32.51
N THR A 31 67.09 0.56 32.43
CA THR A 31 67.74 0.26 31.14
C THR A 31 66.82 -0.53 30.21
N LEU A 32 66.11 -1.55 30.71
CA LEU A 32 65.18 -2.33 29.89
C LEU A 32 63.94 -1.52 29.46
N GLU A 33 63.49 -0.58 30.28
CA GLU A 33 62.41 0.34 29.94
C GLU A 33 62.83 1.33 28.84
N GLU A 34 64.05 1.87 28.91
CA GLU A 34 64.63 2.73 27.87
C GLU A 34 64.86 1.97 26.55
N GLU A 35 65.37 0.73 26.61
CA GLU A 35 65.50 -0.15 25.45
C GLU A 35 64.13 -0.45 24.83
N LYS A 36 63.11 -0.71 25.65
CA LYS A 36 61.74 -0.94 25.18
C LYS A 36 61.17 0.29 24.47
N GLU A 37 61.36 1.48 25.03
CA GLU A 37 60.91 2.74 24.41
C GLU A 37 61.60 2.95 23.06
N THR A 38 62.91 2.70 22.99
CA THR A 38 63.70 2.77 21.74
C THR A 38 63.19 1.80 20.67
N VAL A 39 62.85 0.57 21.07
CA VAL A 39 62.30 -0.45 20.15
C VAL A 39 60.90 -0.04 19.65
N LEU A 40 60.06 0.54 20.50
CA LEU A 40 58.73 1.03 20.10
C LEU A 40 58.82 2.17 19.08
N LEU A 41 59.70 3.15 19.29
CA LEU A 41 59.97 4.23 18.34
C LEU A 41 60.48 3.69 16.99
N SER A 42 61.37 2.68 17.04
CA SER A 42 61.89 2.01 15.85
C SER A 42 60.77 1.30 15.07
N LYS A 43 59.85 0.63 15.78
CA LYS A 43 58.69 -0.03 15.18
C LYS A 43 57.75 0.97 14.52
N GLU A 44 57.41 2.06 15.20
CA GLU A 44 56.56 3.11 14.64
C GLU A 44 57.16 3.71 13.36
N THR A 45 58.48 3.94 13.35
CA THR A 45 59.20 4.41 12.18
C THR A 45 59.10 3.43 11.01
N LEU A 46 59.27 2.12 11.26
CA LEU A 46 59.15 1.08 10.23
C LEU A 46 57.71 0.95 9.71
N ASP A 47 56.70 1.05 10.57
CA ASP A 47 55.29 1.02 10.17
C ASP A 47 54.94 2.22 9.27
N ASN A 48 55.46 3.40 9.59
CA ASN A 48 55.33 4.60 8.75
C ASN A 48 56.01 4.43 7.38
N ILE A 49 57.23 3.90 7.34
CA ILE A 49 57.95 3.61 6.08
C ILE A 49 57.17 2.59 5.24
N LYS A 50 56.64 1.54 5.86
CA LYS A 50 55.85 0.51 5.17
C LYS A 50 54.57 1.10 4.56
N SER A 51 53.88 1.96 5.31
CA SER A 51 52.68 2.67 4.83
C SER A 51 53.00 3.55 3.61
N PHE A 52 54.10 4.31 3.69
CA PHE A 52 54.59 5.11 2.57
C PHE A 52 54.90 4.25 1.34
N PHE A 53 55.67 3.16 1.50
CA PHE A 53 56.03 2.30 0.38
C PHE A 53 54.82 1.60 -0.24
N THR A 54 53.83 1.21 0.58
CA THR A 54 52.57 0.61 0.10
C THR A 54 51.78 1.63 -0.74
N SER A 55 51.71 2.87 -0.27
CA SER A 55 51.03 3.97 -0.99
C SER A 55 51.75 4.31 -2.29
N PHE A 56 53.08 4.43 -2.24
CA PHE A 56 53.91 4.71 -3.41
C PHE A 56 53.80 3.60 -4.46
N ARG A 57 53.86 2.33 -4.02
CA ARG A 57 53.65 1.17 -4.89
C ARG A 57 52.27 1.20 -5.54
N SER A 58 51.21 1.47 -4.78
CA SER A 58 49.85 1.58 -5.33
C SER A 58 49.74 2.69 -6.38
N MET A 59 50.43 3.82 -6.18
CA MET A 59 50.46 4.90 -7.16
C MET A 59 51.18 4.49 -8.45
N ILE A 60 52.30 3.77 -8.34
CA ILE A 60 53.00 3.21 -9.50
C ILE A 60 52.10 2.20 -10.21
N GLU A 61 51.49 1.26 -9.49
CA GLU A 61 50.59 0.25 -10.05
C GLU A 61 49.38 0.87 -10.75
N LYS A 62 48.86 2.04 -10.34
CA LYS A 62 47.80 2.74 -11.09
C LYS A 62 48.26 3.32 -12.44
N VAL A 63 49.55 3.60 -12.58
CA VAL A 63 50.16 4.10 -13.82
C VAL A 63 50.69 2.93 -14.66
N THR A 64 51.03 1.80 -14.03
CA THR A 64 51.71 0.68 -14.67
C THR A 64 50.87 -0.59 -14.82
N ASP A 65 49.94 -0.93 -13.92
CA ASP A 65 49.13 -2.15 -14.04
C ASP A 65 47.89 -1.92 -14.87
N ALA A 66 48.23 -1.96 -16.16
CA ALA A 66 47.53 -2.37 -17.34
C ALA A 66 48.63 -2.47 -18.45
N GLN A 67 49.76 -1.73 -18.40
CA GLN A 67 51.01 -1.98 -19.16
C GLN A 67 52.03 -2.70 -18.26
N PHE A 68 51.99 -4.02 -18.25
CA PHE A 68 53.24 -4.70 -18.61
C PHE A 68 53.02 -5.62 -19.82
N GLY A 69 52.07 -5.24 -20.69
CA GLY A 69 51.92 -5.83 -22.02
C GLY A 69 50.89 -5.20 -22.95
N VAL A 70 49.71 -4.76 -22.47
CA VAL A 70 48.61 -4.41 -23.40
C VAL A 70 47.69 -3.26 -23.00
N ALA A 71 47.50 -2.95 -21.72
CA ALA A 71 46.40 -2.11 -21.24
C ALA A 71 46.78 -0.77 -20.55
N SER A 72 48.03 -0.35 -20.36
CA SER A 72 48.31 1.07 -20.04
C SER A 72 48.67 1.91 -21.26
N MET A 73 48.70 1.28 -22.44
CA MET A 73 48.44 2.05 -23.66
C MET A 73 47.03 2.61 -23.58
N ASP A 74 46.09 1.87 -23.00
CA ASP A 74 44.69 2.27 -22.79
C ASP A 74 44.56 3.62 -22.07
N LEU A 75 45.31 3.84 -20.98
CA LEU A 75 45.26 5.09 -20.22
C LEU A 75 45.61 6.32 -21.08
N PHE A 76 46.55 6.18 -22.01
CA PHE A 76 47.01 7.22 -22.93
C PHE A 76 46.38 7.15 -24.33
N ALA A 77 45.63 6.09 -24.63
CA ALA A 77 44.90 5.86 -25.87
C ALA A 77 43.38 6.05 -25.69
N GLN A 78 42.97 6.66 -24.59
CA GLN A 78 41.58 7.04 -24.36
C GLN A 78 41.13 8.04 -25.43
N ASN A 79 40.17 7.61 -26.24
CA ASN A 79 39.48 8.47 -27.17
C ASN A 79 38.46 9.34 -26.43
N LEU A 80 38.39 10.62 -26.81
CA LEU A 80 37.38 11.52 -26.29
C LEU A 80 36.21 11.61 -27.27
N ALA A 81 35.05 11.12 -26.86
CA ALA A 81 33.81 11.37 -27.57
C ALA A 81 33.27 12.76 -27.21
N THR A 82 32.95 13.56 -28.23
CA THR A 82 32.30 14.87 -28.07
C THR A 82 31.05 14.92 -28.92
N SER A 83 30.00 15.59 -28.42
CA SER A 83 28.74 15.80 -29.14
C SER A 83 28.55 17.29 -29.41
N SER A 84 27.95 17.62 -30.54
CA SER A 84 27.50 18.99 -30.83
C SER A 84 26.31 19.42 -29.98
N ASP A 85 25.56 18.46 -29.45
CA ASP A 85 24.39 18.70 -28.59
C ASP A 85 24.30 17.61 -27.51
N LEU A 86 24.60 17.97 -26.27
CA LEU A 86 24.64 17.04 -25.13
C LEU A 86 23.26 16.70 -24.58
N ASP A 87 22.24 17.52 -24.88
CA ASP A 87 20.87 17.26 -24.42
C ASP A 87 20.19 16.18 -25.28
N ILE A 88 20.68 15.98 -26.51
CA ILE A 88 20.16 14.98 -27.45
C ILE A 88 20.98 13.68 -27.42
N LEU A 89 22.31 13.78 -27.42
CA LEU A 89 23.19 12.60 -27.52
C LEU A 89 24.45 12.81 -26.68
N THR A 90 24.70 11.86 -25.79
CA THR A 90 26.01 11.67 -25.15
C THR A 90 26.64 10.39 -25.69
N ALA A 91 27.96 10.36 -25.74
CA ALA A 91 28.71 9.19 -26.20
C ALA A 91 29.94 9.00 -25.32
N SER A 92 30.36 7.75 -25.17
CA SER A 92 31.67 7.37 -24.66
C SER A 92 32.41 6.61 -25.76
N ALA A 93 33.71 6.80 -25.84
CA ALA A 93 34.56 6.06 -26.78
C ALA A 93 35.44 5.09 -25.99
N THR A 94 35.56 3.87 -26.49
CA THR A 94 36.58 2.93 -26.03
C THR A 94 37.91 3.29 -26.70
N THR A 95 38.99 2.72 -26.19
CA THR A 95 40.36 2.93 -26.72
C THR A 95 40.60 2.29 -28.09
N GLU A 96 39.76 1.34 -28.48
CA GLU A 96 39.74 0.73 -29.82
C GLU A 96 38.84 1.48 -30.81
N ALA A 97 38.10 2.51 -30.36
CA ALA A 97 37.22 3.27 -31.24
C ALA A 97 38.00 4.03 -32.31
N GLU A 98 37.49 4.04 -33.55
CA GLU A 98 38.10 4.76 -34.66
C GLU A 98 37.86 6.28 -34.53
N GLU A 99 38.93 7.07 -34.70
CA GLU A 99 38.85 8.53 -34.68
C GLU A 99 38.17 9.04 -35.96
N ALA A 100 36.89 9.41 -35.83
CA ALA A 100 36.10 9.93 -36.94
C ALA A 100 35.03 10.93 -36.47
N ARG A 101 34.50 11.70 -37.42
CA ARG A 101 33.30 12.53 -37.22
C ARG A 101 32.08 11.81 -37.77
N TYR A 102 31.13 11.56 -36.89
CA TYR A 102 29.87 10.90 -37.23
C TYR A 102 28.75 11.93 -37.32
N ASN A 103 28.05 11.93 -38.45
CA ASN A 103 26.82 12.71 -38.60
C ASN A 103 25.65 11.82 -38.16
N ILE A 104 25.16 12.06 -36.95
CA ILE A 104 24.09 11.27 -36.33
C ILE A 104 22.80 12.09 -36.34
N SER A 105 21.70 11.47 -36.77
CA SER A 105 20.35 12.04 -36.68
C SER A 105 19.50 11.12 -35.81
N VAL A 106 18.85 11.68 -34.79
CA VAL A 106 17.99 10.94 -33.87
C VAL A 106 16.54 11.22 -34.26
N ASP A 107 15.93 10.31 -35.01
CA ASP A 107 14.54 10.47 -35.46
C ASP A 107 13.53 10.07 -34.38
N THR A 108 13.79 8.99 -33.64
CA THR A 108 12.89 8.46 -32.62
C THR A 108 13.68 7.70 -31.57
N LEU A 109 13.31 7.89 -30.30
CA LEU A 109 13.91 7.15 -29.18
C LEU A 109 13.28 5.76 -29.06
N ALA A 110 14.08 4.80 -28.62
CA ALA A 110 13.53 3.53 -28.18
C ALA A 110 12.62 3.78 -26.97
N THR A 111 11.38 3.29 -27.04
CA THR A 111 10.41 3.35 -25.95
C THR A 111 10.07 1.95 -25.47
N ASN A 112 9.83 1.81 -24.17
CA ASN A 112 9.25 0.59 -23.64
C ASN A 112 7.79 0.46 -24.12
N THR A 113 7.35 -0.75 -24.45
CA THR A 113 5.94 -1.00 -24.77
C THR A 113 5.14 -1.02 -23.47
N GLN A 114 4.09 -0.20 -23.38
CA GLN A 114 3.13 -0.21 -22.28
C GLN A 114 1.75 -0.56 -22.82
N LEU A 115 1.13 -1.60 -22.26
CA LEU A 115 -0.24 -2.01 -22.56
C LEU A 115 -1.13 -1.55 -21.42
N ASN A 116 -2.02 -0.60 -21.69
CA ASN A 116 -3.02 -0.14 -20.73
C ASN A 116 -4.36 -0.80 -21.06
N SER A 117 -4.99 -1.42 -20.07
CA SER A 117 -6.36 -1.94 -20.22
C SER A 117 -7.38 -0.94 -19.66
N SER A 118 -8.59 -0.92 -20.22
CA SER A 118 -9.71 -0.10 -19.72
C SER A 118 -10.79 -0.97 -19.07
N TYR A 119 -10.39 -2.06 -18.39
CA TYR A 119 -11.35 -2.97 -17.78
C TYR A 119 -11.97 -2.38 -16.52
N SER A 120 -13.27 -2.64 -16.36
CA SER A 120 -14.05 -2.33 -15.17
C SER A 120 -14.71 -3.61 -14.67
N TYR A 121 -14.83 -3.77 -13.36
CA TYR A 121 -15.67 -4.83 -12.78
C TYR A 121 -17.02 -4.27 -12.34
N VAL A 122 -17.98 -5.17 -12.19
CA VAL A 122 -19.36 -4.83 -11.86
C VAL A 122 -19.65 -5.29 -10.44
N THR A 123 -20.00 -4.34 -9.58
CA THR A 123 -20.49 -4.63 -8.23
C THR A 123 -21.97 -4.27 -8.11
N THR A 124 -22.73 -5.12 -7.43
CA THR A 124 -24.11 -4.82 -7.03
C THR A 124 -24.13 -4.47 -5.56
N GLN A 125 -24.60 -3.28 -5.24
CA GLN A 125 -24.76 -2.82 -3.87
C GLN A 125 -26.23 -2.54 -3.58
N THR A 126 -26.67 -2.93 -2.38
CA THR A 126 -28.00 -2.57 -1.86
C THR A 126 -27.86 -1.26 -1.08
N ILE A 127 -28.56 -0.23 -1.54
CA ILE A 127 -28.61 1.06 -0.85
C ILE A 127 -30.02 1.33 -0.34
N THR A 128 -30.11 2.03 0.78
CA THR A 128 -31.38 2.52 1.30
C THR A 128 -31.62 3.93 0.78
N GLN A 129 -32.71 4.14 0.04
CA GLN A 129 -33.09 5.46 -0.47
C GLN A 129 -34.45 5.90 0.08
N THR A 130 -34.69 7.21 0.12
CA THR A 130 -36.03 7.76 0.38
C THR A 130 -37.03 7.21 -0.65
N ALA A 131 -38.22 6.80 -0.20
CA ALA A 131 -39.30 6.42 -1.08
C ALA A 131 -39.78 7.61 -1.94
N THR A 132 -40.33 7.32 -3.10
CA THR A 132 -40.97 8.28 -4.02
C THR A 132 -42.45 7.94 -4.17
N SER A 133 -43.26 8.84 -4.73
CA SER A 133 -44.68 8.56 -5.00
C SER A 133 -44.91 7.31 -5.86
N ASP A 134 -43.96 6.95 -6.74
CA ASP A 134 -44.01 5.75 -7.57
C ASP A 134 -43.45 4.50 -6.89
N SER A 135 -42.90 4.63 -5.68
CA SER A 135 -42.43 3.48 -4.92
C SER A 135 -43.61 2.57 -4.59
N LYS A 136 -43.41 1.27 -4.80
CA LYS A 136 -44.43 0.27 -4.50
C LYS A 136 -44.53 0.05 -2.99
N LEU A 137 -45.75 -0.17 -2.50
CA LEU A 137 -46.02 -0.45 -1.10
C LEU A 137 -45.38 -1.78 -0.64
N GLU A 138 -45.24 -2.77 -1.54
CA GLU A 138 -44.51 -4.02 -1.26
C GLU A 138 -43.05 -3.78 -0.83
N ASN A 139 -42.39 -2.78 -1.42
CA ASN A 139 -41.00 -2.43 -1.08
C ASN A 139 -40.88 -1.75 0.30
N LEU A 140 -42.00 -1.34 0.88
CA LEU A 140 -42.11 -0.80 2.24
C LEU A 140 -42.58 -1.89 3.23
N GLY A 141 -42.85 -3.11 2.76
CA GLY A 141 -43.33 -4.22 3.57
C GLY A 141 -44.85 -4.37 3.66
N VAL A 142 -45.61 -3.70 2.79
CA VAL A 142 -47.07 -3.86 2.71
C VAL A 142 -47.41 -5.01 1.77
N ASN A 143 -48.20 -5.98 2.24
CA ASN A 143 -48.73 -7.04 1.39
C ASN A 143 -50.01 -6.60 0.68
N ALA A 144 -50.28 -7.16 -0.49
CA ALA A 144 -51.58 -7.01 -1.15
C ALA A 144 -52.70 -7.58 -0.29
N GLY A 145 -53.88 -6.99 -0.40
CA GLY A 145 -55.04 -7.36 0.41
C GLY A 145 -55.97 -6.18 0.67
N ARG A 146 -56.97 -6.42 1.50
CA ARG A 146 -58.04 -5.49 1.78
C ARG A 146 -57.88 -4.85 3.15
N ILE A 147 -58.13 -3.55 3.19
CA ILE A 147 -58.28 -2.79 4.43
C ILE A 147 -59.66 -2.13 4.47
N GLY A 148 -60.18 -1.91 5.68
CA GLY A 148 -61.35 -1.12 5.98
C GLY A 148 -60.92 0.24 6.52
N ILE A 149 -61.57 1.30 6.04
CA ILE A 149 -61.32 2.67 6.48
C ILE A 149 -62.66 3.31 6.84
N THR A 150 -62.79 3.74 8.09
CA THR A 150 -64.00 4.43 8.57
C THR A 150 -63.89 5.92 8.26
N VAL A 151 -64.83 6.44 7.48
CA VAL A 151 -64.89 7.86 7.10
C VAL A 151 -66.28 8.37 7.40
N ASN A 152 -66.41 9.40 8.23
CA ASN A 152 -67.70 9.96 8.67
C ASN A 152 -68.64 8.89 9.26
N GLY A 153 -68.09 7.92 10.01
CA GLY A 153 -68.85 6.84 10.64
C GLY A 153 -69.30 5.71 9.70
N VAL A 154 -68.84 5.69 8.45
CA VAL A 154 -69.11 4.60 7.49
C VAL A 154 -67.81 3.93 7.09
N GLU A 155 -67.71 2.62 7.28
CA GLU A 155 -66.56 1.84 6.81
C GLU A 155 -66.60 1.66 5.29
N ARG A 156 -65.48 1.97 4.64
CA ARG A 156 -65.23 1.81 3.21
C ARG A 156 -64.08 0.83 3.02
N SER A 157 -64.21 -0.07 2.06
CA SER A 157 -63.13 -1.00 1.75
C SER A 157 -62.17 -0.42 0.71
N VAL A 158 -60.87 -0.55 0.97
CA VAL A 158 -59.80 -0.22 0.03
C VAL A 158 -58.99 -1.49 -0.25
N ASN A 159 -58.77 -1.79 -1.53
CA ASN A 159 -57.98 -2.93 -1.96
C ASN A 159 -56.57 -2.49 -2.38
N ILE A 160 -55.55 -3.09 -1.78
CA ILE A 160 -54.12 -2.92 -2.11
C ILE A 160 -53.74 -4.04 -3.07
N SER A 161 -53.18 -3.68 -4.24
CA SER A 161 -52.74 -4.63 -5.27
C SER A 161 -51.25 -4.98 -5.14
N ASP A 162 -50.79 -6.06 -5.81
CA ASP A 162 -49.39 -6.55 -5.78
C ASP A 162 -48.35 -5.57 -6.37
N ASN A 163 -48.79 -4.43 -6.91
CA ASN A 163 -47.92 -3.38 -7.44
C ASN A 163 -48.41 -1.99 -7.07
N GLU A 164 -49.21 -1.89 -6.01
CA GLU A 164 -49.75 -0.62 -5.53
C GLU A 164 -48.61 0.36 -5.25
N THR A 165 -48.69 1.57 -5.79
CA THR A 165 -47.73 2.62 -5.48
C THR A 165 -48.24 3.49 -4.34
N ILE A 166 -47.36 4.26 -3.70
CA ILE A 166 -47.77 5.25 -2.71
C ILE A 166 -48.79 6.23 -3.32
N GLN A 167 -48.59 6.65 -4.59
CA GLN A 167 -49.51 7.54 -5.27
C GLN A 167 -50.88 6.91 -5.52
N SER A 168 -50.93 5.69 -6.05
CA SER A 168 -52.21 5.03 -6.35
C SER A 168 -53.00 4.71 -5.08
N PHE A 169 -52.29 4.42 -3.97
CA PHE A 169 -52.92 4.28 -2.66
C PHE A 169 -53.49 5.61 -2.15
N ILE A 170 -52.76 6.73 -2.27
CA ILE A 170 -53.29 8.07 -1.93
C ILE A 170 -54.54 8.39 -2.72
N ASP A 171 -54.56 8.07 -4.01
CA ASP A 171 -55.70 8.34 -4.88
C ASP A 171 -56.94 7.53 -4.43
N LYS A 172 -56.76 6.25 -4.06
CA LYS A 172 -57.83 5.42 -3.46
C LYS A 172 -58.36 5.98 -2.14
N LEU A 173 -57.47 6.51 -1.29
CA LEU A 173 -57.87 7.18 -0.05
C LEU A 173 -58.72 8.43 -0.34
N LYS A 174 -58.30 9.26 -1.29
CA LYS A 174 -59.04 10.46 -1.70
C LYS A 174 -60.40 10.13 -2.31
N GLU A 175 -60.51 9.05 -3.08
CA GLU A 175 -61.77 8.59 -3.67
C GLU A 175 -62.83 8.24 -2.61
N ILE A 176 -62.41 7.76 -1.43
CA ILE A 176 -63.30 7.47 -0.31
C ILE A 176 -63.47 8.65 0.66
N GLY A 177 -62.89 9.81 0.34
CA GLY A 177 -63.01 11.05 1.12
C GLY A 177 -61.97 11.22 2.23
N VAL A 178 -60.84 10.52 2.15
CA VAL A 178 -59.72 10.64 3.09
C VAL A 178 -58.62 11.50 2.48
N ASP A 179 -58.25 12.56 3.19
CA ASP A 179 -57.12 13.40 2.79
C ASP A 179 -55.79 12.70 3.13
N ALA A 180 -55.05 12.32 2.09
CA ALA A 180 -53.72 11.73 2.20
C ALA A 180 -52.72 12.45 1.28
N SER A 181 -51.46 12.50 1.70
CA SER A 181 -50.37 13.11 0.95
C SER A 181 -49.04 12.43 1.25
N PHE A 182 -48.11 12.55 0.32
CA PHE A 182 -46.74 12.09 0.47
C PHE A 182 -45.77 13.16 0.00
N ASN A 183 -44.76 13.46 0.81
CA ASN A 183 -43.71 14.40 0.47
C ASN A 183 -42.47 13.62 0.00
N SER A 184 -42.24 13.54 -1.31
CA SER A 184 -41.09 12.82 -1.87
C SER A 184 -39.72 13.40 -1.47
N THR A 185 -39.65 14.65 -1.02
CA THR A 185 -38.41 15.27 -0.54
C THR A 185 -38.06 14.77 0.86
N THR A 186 -39.03 14.71 1.76
CA THR A 186 -38.81 14.29 3.15
C THR A 186 -39.03 12.79 3.37
N GLY A 187 -39.72 12.11 2.45
CA GLY A 187 -40.15 10.72 2.56
C GLY A 187 -41.31 10.49 3.52
N VAL A 188 -42.05 11.54 3.88
CA VAL A 188 -43.11 11.47 4.90
C VAL A 188 -44.47 11.30 4.22
N PHE A 189 -45.22 10.29 4.65
CA PHE A 189 -46.61 10.04 4.34
C PHE A 189 -47.49 10.63 5.46
N THR A 190 -48.56 11.31 5.09
CA THR A 190 -49.52 11.89 6.02
C THR A 190 -50.93 11.54 5.57
N VAL A 191 -51.75 11.07 6.49
CA VAL A 191 -53.15 10.73 6.23
C VAL A 191 -54.04 11.21 7.37
N ASN A 192 -55.15 11.84 7.04
CA ASN A 192 -56.10 12.35 8.02
C ASN A 192 -57.09 11.23 8.41
N LEU A 193 -56.67 10.35 9.31
CA LEU A 193 -57.45 9.24 9.86
C LEU A 193 -57.10 9.01 11.34
N ASP A 194 -58.05 8.55 12.14
CA ASP A 194 -57.78 8.11 13.50
C ASP A 194 -57.33 6.65 13.55
N THR A 195 -56.66 6.27 14.64
CA THR A 195 -56.12 4.92 14.79
C THR A 195 -57.17 3.81 14.84
N ALA A 196 -58.35 4.12 15.35
CA ALA A 196 -59.49 3.24 15.38
C ALA A 196 -60.18 3.10 14.01
N ASP A 197 -59.85 3.96 13.04
CA ASP A 197 -60.54 4.03 11.75
C ASP A 197 -59.88 3.17 10.68
N ILE A 198 -58.78 2.47 10.97
CA ILE A 198 -58.13 1.52 10.06
C ILE A 198 -58.35 0.09 10.57
N ASN A 199 -58.93 -0.76 9.72
CA ASN A 199 -59.13 -2.18 9.97
C ASN A 199 -58.40 -3.01 8.91
N ASP A 200 -57.32 -3.69 9.31
CA ASP A 200 -56.48 -4.45 8.39
C ASP A 200 -57.00 -5.89 8.21
N TYR A 201 -58.05 -6.06 7.40
CA TYR A 201 -58.76 -7.33 7.23
C TYR A 201 -57.87 -8.49 6.80
N ASP A 202 -56.96 -8.23 5.86
CA ASP A 202 -56.12 -9.27 5.25
C ASP A 202 -54.69 -9.26 5.81
N ASN A 203 -54.45 -8.55 6.93
CA ASN A 203 -53.14 -8.41 7.56
C ASN A 203 -52.07 -7.94 6.55
N THR A 204 -52.42 -6.91 5.78
CA THR A 204 -51.55 -6.22 4.82
C THR A 204 -50.30 -5.65 5.49
N GLY A 205 -50.37 -5.36 6.80
CA GLY A 205 -49.26 -4.78 7.56
C GLY A 205 -49.13 -3.27 7.36
N ILE A 206 -50.11 -2.61 6.71
CA ILE A 206 -50.03 -1.21 6.26
C ILE A 206 -49.64 -0.23 7.38
N VAL A 207 -50.17 -0.41 8.60
CA VAL A 207 -49.90 0.48 9.74
C VAL A 207 -48.43 0.38 10.18
N ASN A 208 -47.90 -0.84 10.23
CA ASN A 208 -46.51 -1.09 10.61
C ASN A 208 -45.56 -0.70 9.48
N ALA A 209 -45.84 -1.10 8.24
CA ALA A 209 -44.98 -0.81 7.09
C ALA A 209 -44.83 0.69 6.81
N LEU A 210 -45.90 1.48 7.03
CA LEU A 210 -45.85 2.94 6.87
C LEU A 210 -45.49 3.67 8.17
N HIS A 211 -45.17 2.97 9.26
CA HIS A 211 -44.90 3.57 10.58
C HIS A 211 -45.93 4.65 10.95
N LEU A 212 -47.23 4.38 10.82
CA LEU A 212 -48.26 5.39 11.06
C LEU A 212 -48.32 5.72 12.56
N ILE A 213 -47.87 6.93 12.93
CA ILE A 213 -47.90 7.45 14.30
C ILE A 213 -49.00 8.50 14.39
N GLY A 214 -49.94 8.30 15.32
CA GLY A 214 -51.03 9.24 15.57
C GLY A 214 -50.50 10.59 16.08
N VAL A 215 -50.92 11.66 15.44
CA VAL A 215 -50.73 13.05 15.87
C VAL A 215 -52.11 13.68 16.07
N ASN A 216 -52.24 14.73 16.89
CA ASN A 216 -53.52 15.30 17.38
C ASN A 216 -54.75 15.14 16.47
N GLU A 217 -54.62 15.37 15.16
CA GLU A 217 -55.61 15.00 14.13
C GLU A 217 -54.86 14.29 12.98
N GLY A 218 -54.99 12.97 12.85
CA GLY A 218 -54.42 12.18 11.76
C GLY A 218 -53.14 11.37 12.09
N TYR A 219 -52.57 10.79 11.04
CA TYR A 219 -51.35 9.99 11.08
C TYR A 219 -50.25 10.61 10.24
N THR A 220 -49.03 10.57 10.77
CA THR A 220 -47.81 10.81 10.01
C THR A 220 -46.90 9.60 10.10
N SER A 221 -46.23 9.27 9.01
CA SER A 221 -45.13 8.31 9.02
C SER A 221 -43.84 8.96 9.49
N ASP A 222 -42.87 8.12 9.86
CA ASP A 222 -41.45 8.47 9.76
C ASP A 222 -41.02 8.58 8.28
N LYS A 223 -39.74 8.89 8.06
CA LYS A 223 -39.16 8.85 6.70
C LYS A 223 -39.24 7.43 6.14
N LEU A 224 -40.08 7.23 5.14
CA LEU A 224 -40.19 5.98 4.40
C LEU A 224 -39.00 5.80 3.48
N GLN A 225 -38.39 4.62 3.56
CA GLN A 225 -37.23 4.25 2.76
C GLN A 225 -37.43 2.88 2.13
N ILE A 226 -36.90 2.72 0.92
CA ILE A 226 -36.90 1.45 0.20
C ILE A 226 -35.46 1.01 -0.05
N GLU A 227 -35.27 -0.30 -0.15
CA GLU A 227 -34.03 -0.87 -0.67
C GLU A 227 -34.02 -0.77 -2.20
N LYS A 228 -32.91 -0.29 -2.75
CA LYS A 228 -32.64 -0.29 -4.18
C LYS A 228 -31.31 -0.97 -4.44
N THR A 229 -31.32 -1.90 -5.39
CA THR A 229 -30.09 -2.46 -5.93
C THR A 229 -29.55 -1.52 -6.99
N GLU A 230 -28.32 -1.04 -6.81
CA GLU A 230 -27.58 -0.31 -7.84
C GLU A 230 -26.41 -1.16 -8.36
N THR A 231 -26.22 -1.10 -9.67
CA THR A 231 -25.09 -1.69 -10.36
C THR A 231 -24.06 -0.59 -10.60
N VAL A 232 -22.88 -0.73 -10.02
CA VAL A 232 -21.78 0.23 -10.16
C VAL A 232 -20.68 -0.40 -11.00
N TYR A 233 -20.10 0.41 -11.87
CA TYR A 233 -18.92 0.06 -12.66
C TYR A 233 -17.72 0.73 -12.01
N GLU A 234 -16.79 -0.08 -11.52
CA GLU A 234 -15.56 0.40 -10.88
C GLU A 234 -14.37 0.09 -11.78
N SER A 235 -13.41 1.01 -11.84
CA SER A 235 -12.15 0.78 -12.55
C SER A 235 -11.40 -0.36 -11.89
N ALA A 236 -10.91 -1.31 -12.68
CA ALA A 236 -10.08 -2.37 -12.14
C ALA A 236 -8.71 -1.84 -11.70
N ASP A 237 -8.18 -2.39 -10.62
CA ASP A 237 -6.85 -2.14 -10.08
C ASP A 237 -6.08 -3.46 -9.86
N GLU A 238 -4.84 -3.38 -9.35
CA GLU A 238 -3.98 -4.54 -9.12
C GLU A 238 -4.58 -5.59 -8.17
N SER A 239 -5.53 -5.20 -7.32
CA SER A 239 -6.21 -6.09 -6.38
C SER A 239 -7.48 -6.72 -6.95
N SER A 240 -7.96 -6.22 -8.09
CA SER A 240 -9.18 -6.73 -8.74
C SER A 240 -8.98 -8.16 -9.22
N LEU A 241 -9.93 -9.05 -8.91
CA LEU A 241 -9.89 -10.44 -9.31
C LEU A 241 -10.18 -10.59 -10.80
N LEU A 242 -9.44 -11.47 -11.50
CA LEU A 242 -9.67 -11.72 -12.93
C LEU A 242 -11.07 -12.27 -13.22
N ASN A 243 -11.66 -13.02 -12.28
CA ASN A 243 -13.00 -13.57 -12.40
C ASN A 243 -14.12 -12.53 -12.23
N GLU A 244 -13.80 -11.32 -11.77
CA GLU A 244 -14.74 -10.20 -11.61
C GLU A 244 -14.69 -9.25 -12.82
N LEU A 245 -13.70 -9.41 -13.72
CA LEU A 245 -13.53 -8.60 -14.91
C LEU A 245 -14.50 -9.01 -16.02
N SER A 246 -15.63 -8.30 -16.09
CA SER A 246 -16.69 -8.45 -17.10
C SER A 246 -17.30 -9.85 -17.19
N SER A 247 -18.52 -9.95 -17.74
CA SER A 247 -19.32 -11.18 -17.73
C SER A 247 -18.79 -12.34 -18.60
N GLY A 248 -17.56 -12.26 -19.11
CA GLY A 248 -16.96 -13.25 -20.02
C GLY A 248 -15.88 -14.15 -19.42
N ILE A 249 -15.27 -13.77 -18.28
CA ILE A 249 -14.15 -14.52 -17.70
C ILE A 249 -14.66 -15.36 -16.52
N LYS A 250 -14.93 -16.65 -16.77
CA LYS A 250 -15.29 -17.58 -15.71
C LYS A 250 -14.12 -18.52 -15.43
N ILE A 251 -13.39 -18.26 -14.35
CA ILE A 251 -12.31 -19.13 -13.89
C ILE A 251 -12.86 -20.07 -12.81
N ILE A 252 -12.94 -21.36 -13.14
CA ILE A 252 -13.43 -22.39 -12.22
C ILE A 252 -12.24 -23.27 -11.83
N GLY A 253 -11.73 -23.07 -10.62
CA GLY A 253 -10.50 -23.70 -10.17
C GLY A 253 -9.29 -23.23 -10.98
N THR A 254 -8.20 -23.99 -10.89
CA THR A 254 -6.96 -23.72 -11.59
C THR A 254 -7.08 -23.99 -13.09
N GLN A 255 -6.72 -23.01 -13.93
CA GLN A 255 -6.75 -23.08 -15.38
C GLN A 255 -5.45 -22.57 -15.98
N ASN A 256 -5.02 -23.19 -17.08
CA ASN A 256 -3.88 -22.73 -17.86
C ASN A 256 -4.37 -21.82 -19.01
N VAL A 257 -3.88 -20.59 -19.03
CA VAL A 257 -4.16 -19.58 -20.06
C VAL A 257 -2.94 -19.41 -20.95
N ILE A 258 -3.15 -19.42 -22.26
CA ILE A 258 -2.08 -19.17 -23.23
C ILE A 258 -2.07 -17.68 -23.58
N VAL A 259 -0.95 -17.03 -23.33
CA VAL A 259 -0.72 -15.61 -23.64
C VAL A 259 0.36 -15.52 -24.71
N GLN A 260 0.09 -14.80 -25.79
CA GLN A 260 1.05 -14.59 -26.86
C GLN A 260 1.77 -13.25 -26.65
N ASN A 261 3.11 -13.25 -26.69
CA ASN A 261 3.88 -12.00 -26.66
C ASN A 261 3.83 -11.29 -28.03
N THR A 262 4.40 -10.08 -28.08
CA THR A 262 4.48 -9.26 -29.30
C THR A 262 5.33 -9.89 -30.41
N ASN A 263 6.20 -10.84 -30.08
CA ASN A 263 7.01 -11.60 -31.04
C ASN A 263 6.26 -12.83 -31.59
N GLY A 264 5.04 -13.09 -31.15
CA GLY A 264 4.24 -14.25 -31.55
C GLY A 264 4.52 -15.54 -30.77
N GLU A 265 5.37 -15.48 -29.74
CA GLU A 265 5.65 -16.63 -28.87
C GLU A 265 4.57 -16.79 -27.81
N ASN A 266 4.19 -18.05 -27.55
CA ASN A 266 3.14 -18.39 -26.59
C ASN A 266 3.75 -18.77 -25.25
N TYR A 267 3.23 -18.18 -24.18
CA TYR A 267 3.49 -18.52 -22.78
C TYR A 267 2.24 -19.10 -22.15
N THR A 268 2.42 -20.02 -21.22
CA THR A 268 1.31 -20.54 -20.42
C THR A 268 1.39 -19.93 -19.03
N ILE A 269 0.28 -19.37 -18.56
CA ILE A 269 0.15 -18.84 -17.21
C ILE A 269 -0.98 -19.60 -16.52
N GLU A 270 -0.74 -19.98 -15.27
CA GLU A 270 -1.72 -20.63 -14.43
C GLU A 270 -2.52 -19.56 -13.68
N VAL A 271 -3.84 -19.61 -13.77
CA VAL A 271 -4.76 -18.68 -13.11
C VAL A 271 -5.83 -19.46 -12.35
N ASP A 272 -6.27 -18.95 -11.22
CA ASP A 272 -7.38 -19.52 -10.46
C ASP A 272 -8.45 -18.47 -10.10
N ALA A 273 -9.40 -18.86 -9.26
CA ALA A 273 -10.52 -17.99 -8.88
C ALA A 273 -10.11 -16.81 -7.98
N PHE A 274 -8.86 -16.77 -7.51
CA PHE A 274 -8.31 -15.76 -6.60
C PHE A 274 -7.18 -14.95 -7.25
N THR A 275 -6.75 -15.30 -8.46
CA THR A 275 -5.75 -14.55 -9.22
C THR A 275 -6.21 -13.12 -9.48
N THR A 276 -5.37 -12.15 -9.11
CA THR A 276 -5.62 -10.72 -9.30
C THR A 276 -4.84 -10.16 -10.51
N LEU A 277 -5.21 -8.95 -10.95
CA LEU A 277 -4.50 -8.27 -12.03
C LEU A 277 -3.02 -7.99 -11.70
N GLY A 278 -2.67 -7.77 -10.43
CA GLY A 278 -1.31 -7.46 -10.00
C GLY A 278 -0.33 -8.64 -10.04
N GLU A 279 -0.80 -9.85 -10.34
CA GLU A 279 0.05 -11.05 -10.45
C GLU A 279 0.71 -11.21 -11.83
N PHE A 280 0.46 -10.30 -12.79
CA PHE A 280 0.96 -10.36 -14.17
C PHE A 280 1.84 -9.17 -14.58
#